data_AF-A0A1Z8MYW4-F1
#
_entry.id   AF-A0A1Z8MYW4-F1
#
_cell.length_a   1.000
_cell.length_b   1.000
_cell.length_c   1.000
_cell.angle_alpha   90.00
_cell.angle_beta   90.00
_cell.angle_gamma   90.00
#
_symmetry.space_group_name_H-M   'P 1'
#
loop_
_entity.id
_entity.type
_entity.pdbx_description
1 polymer ?
#
loop_
_entity_poly.entity_id
_entity_poly.type
_entity_poly.pdbx_seq_one_letter_code
_entity_poly.pdbx_strand_id
1 'polypeptide(L)'
;MGHKKTLLCDCGQSHLVDTPQAGSILLCHCGEKIQVPTLREIAQLPDAAATEEKAHSTPRRWTRTQGLFFAVGAASLLLAGGTATALFANLPPVQLPGRAGQIATLDSQLDTLGPKDTLELWRFYQSAPETMVGIAQKTQLIQKRRETYTIMAWGIGLTGVALGVVLIAFSLRSSKPRNRTAGP
;
A
#
# COMPACT_ATOMS: atom_id res chain seq x y z
N MET A 1 1.47 -32.90 -28.24
CA MET A 1 0.30 -32.05 -27.92
C MET A 1 0.04 -31.21 -29.14
N GLY A 2 -1.02 -31.49 -29.90
CA GLY A 2 -1.31 -30.81 -31.17
C GLY A 2 -1.93 -29.43 -30.92
N HIS A 3 -1.44 -28.40 -31.62
CA HIS A 3 -2.01 -27.06 -31.58
C HIS A 3 -3.22 -27.00 -32.51
N LYS A 4 -4.40 -26.76 -31.95
CA LYS A 4 -5.64 -26.56 -32.70
C LYS A 4 -5.62 -25.20 -33.41
N LYS A 5 -5.82 -25.21 -34.72
CA LYS A 5 -5.88 -24.01 -35.56
C LYS A 5 -7.31 -23.72 -35.96
N THR A 6 -7.64 -22.45 -36.18
CA THR A 6 -8.99 -22.04 -36.58
C THR A 6 -9.03 -21.75 -38.08
N LEU A 7 -9.96 -22.38 -38.79
CA LEU A 7 -10.22 -22.15 -40.21
C LEU A 7 -11.61 -21.53 -40.39
N LEU A 8 -11.70 -20.46 -41.18
CA LEU A 8 -12.95 -19.80 -41.50
C LEU A 8 -13.54 -20.40 -42.78
N CYS A 9 -14.82 -20.79 -42.73
CA CYS A 9 -15.60 -21.11 -43.91
C CYS A 9 -16.15 -19.83 -44.56
N ASP A 10 -16.45 -19.87 -45.86
CA ASP A 10 -17.09 -18.77 -46.58
C ASP A 10 -18.47 -18.38 -46.00
N CYS A 11 -19.12 -19.29 -45.29
CA CYS A 11 -20.35 -18.99 -44.54
C CYS A 11 -20.11 -18.19 -43.23
N GLY A 12 -18.87 -17.87 -42.89
CA GLY A 12 -18.47 -17.13 -41.69
C GLY A 12 -18.32 -17.99 -40.43
N GLN A 13 -18.54 -19.31 -40.52
CA GLN A 13 -18.35 -20.24 -39.40
C GLN A 13 -16.87 -20.63 -39.23
N SER A 14 -16.42 -20.68 -37.98
CA SER A 14 -15.06 -21.08 -37.60
C SER A 14 -15.00 -22.57 -37.26
N HIS A 15 -14.09 -23.30 -37.90
CA HIS A 15 -13.83 -24.72 -37.67
C HIS A 15 -12.48 -24.91 -36.99
N LEU A 16 -12.44 -25.78 -35.99
CA LEU A 16 -11.20 -26.20 -35.35
C LEU A 16 -10.58 -27.32 -36.18
N VAL A 17 -9.33 -27.13 -36.60
CA VAL A 17 -8.59 -28.07 -37.44
C VAL A 17 -7.27 -28.41 -36.75
N ASP A 18 -6.96 -29.69 -36.72
CA ASP A 18 -5.68 -30.22 -36.22
C ASP A 18 -4.73 -30.54 -37.38
N THR A 19 -3.42 -30.50 -37.13
CA THR A 19 -2.38 -30.83 -38.13
C THR A 19 -2.57 -32.17 -38.88
N PRO A 20 -3.01 -33.29 -38.27
CA PRO A 20 -3.31 -34.52 -39.00
C PRO A 20 -4.49 -34.43 -39.98
N GLN A 21 -5.32 -33.38 -39.91
CA GLN A 21 -6.45 -33.16 -40.82
C GLN A 21 -6.06 -32.36 -42.07
N ALA A 22 -4.78 -32.01 -42.23
CA ALA A 22 -4.28 -31.28 -43.39
C ALA A 22 -4.58 -32.01 -44.72
N GLY A 23 -5.10 -31.29 -45.71
CA GLY A 23 -5.47 -31.86 -47.01
C GLY A 23 -6.73 -32.74 -47.00
N SER A 24 -7.41 -32.89 -45.87
CA SER A 24 -8.70 -33.60 -45.80
C SER A 24 -9.86 -32.70 -46.22
N ILE A 25 -11.04 -33.30 -46.47
CA ILE A 25 -12.27 -32.57 -46.77
C ILE A 25 -13.17 -32.64 -45.54
N LEU A 26 -13.51 -31.49 -44.98
CA LEU A 26 -14.45 -31.35 -43.88
C LEU A 26 -15.81 -30.87 -44.42
N LEU A 27 -16.89 -31.43 -43.87
CA LEU A 27 -18.25 -30.95 -44.14
C LEU A 27 -18.57 -29.81 -43.18
N CYS A 28 -18.86 -28.64 -43.73
CA CYS A 28 -19.36 -27.51 -42.98
C CYS A 28 -20.81 -27.75 -42.55
N HIS A 29 -21.25 -27.08 -41.47
CA HIS A 29 -22.64 -27.08 -41.06
C HIS A 29 -23.58 -26.46 -42.13
N CYS A 30 -23.05 -25.60 -43.00
CA CYS A 30 -23.79 -25.08 -44.16
C CYS A 30 -23.96 -26.11 -45.30
N GLY A 31 -23.39 -27.31 -45.19
CA GLY A 31 -23.44 -28.36 -46.21
C GLY A 31 -22.30 -28.29 -47.24
N GLU A 32 -21.49 -27.23 -47.22
CA GLU A 32 -20.34 -27.06 -48.12
C GLU A 32 -19.18 -27.99 -47.74
N LYS A 33 -18.48 -28.53 -48.75
CA LYS A 33 -17.25 -29.31 -48.55
C LYS A 33 -16.06 -28.36 -48.49
N ILE A 34 -15.53 -28.13 -47.30
CA ILE A 34 -14.35 -27.30 -47.08
C ILE A 34 -13.11 -28.18 -47.25
N GLN A 35 -12.24 -27.82 -48.18
CA GLN A 35 -10.93 -28.44 -48.27
C GLN A 35 -10.01 -27.84 -47.21
N VAL A 36 -9.49 -28.69 -46.33
CA VAL A 36 -8.51 -28.27 -45.33
C VAL A 36 -7.20 -27.92 -46.05
N PRO A 37 -6.66 -26.71 -45.84
CA PRO A 37 -5.42 -26.26 -46.44
C PRO A 37 -4.25 -27.20 -46.14
N THR A 38 -3.19 -27.08 -46.92
CA THR A 38 -1.98 -27.88 -46.74
C THR A 38 -1.32 -27.59 -45.38
N LEU A 39 -0.46 -28.49 -44.90
CA LEU A 39 0.26 -28.33 -43.63
C LEU A 39 0.98 -26.97 -43.51
N ARG A 40 1.51 -26.46 -44.63
CA ARG A 40 2.22 -25.17 -44.68
C ARG A 40 1.28 -23.98 -44.46
N GLU A 41 0.04 -24.07 -44.92
CA GLU A 41 -0.98 -23.04 -44.79
C GLU A 41 -1.65 -23.10 -43.40
N ILE A 42 -1.82 -24.30 -42.83
CA ILE A 42 -2.29 -24.47 -41.44
C ILE A 42 -1.32 -23.83 -40.43
N ALA A 43 -0.01 -23.91 -40.69
CA ALA A 43 1.00 -23.26 -39.85
C ALA A 43 0.85 -21.72 -39.82
N GLN A 44 0.24 -21.14 -40.85
CA GLN A 44 -0.02 -19.69 -40.95
C GLN A 44 -1.39 -19.28 -40.37
N LEU A 45 -2.25 -20.24 -40.01
CA LEU A 45 -3.54 -19.94 -39.41
C LEU A 45 -3.39 -19.45 -37.95
N PRO A 46 -4.29 -18.53 -37.51
CA PRO A 46 -4.34 -18.09 -36.13
C PRO A 46 -4.58 -19.26 -35.17
N ASP A 47 -3.82 -19.31 -34.07
CA ASP A 47 -4.08 -20.27 -33.00
C ASP A 47 -5.46 -20.01 -32.38
N ALA A 48 -6.23 -21.08 -32.20
CA ALA A 48 -7.55 -21.00 -31.57
C ALA A 48 -7.45 -20.41 -30.14
N ALA A 49 -6.41 -20.80 -29.40
CA ALA A 49 -6.13 -20.28 -28.05
C ALA A 49 -5.85 -18.77 -28.03
N ALA A 50 -5.12 -18.25 -29.04
CA ALA A 50 -4.82 -16.82 -29.14
C ALA A 50 -6.06 -15.97 -29.52
N THR A 51 -7.06 -16.60 -30.14
CA THR A 51 -8.30 -15.95 -30.55
C THR A 51 -9.30 -15.86 -29.40
N GLU A 52 -9.42 -16.92 -28.59
CA GLU A 52 -10.23 -16.91 -27.36
C GLU A 52 -9.69 -15.92 -26.31
N GLU A 53 -8.37 -15.83 -26.15
CA GLU A 53 -7.75 -14.93 -25.18
C GLU A 53 -7.99 -13.45 -25.50
N LYS A 54 -8.05 -13.10 -26.79
CA LYS A 54 -8.40 -11.74 -27.26
C LYS A 54 -9.89 -11.45 -27.15
N ALA A 55 -10.76 -12.42 -27.45
CA ALA A 55 -12.21 -12.24 -27.39
C ALA A 55 -12.75 -12.00 -25.96
N HIS A 56 -12.08 -12.54 -24.94
CA HIS A 56 -12.44 -12.33 -23.53
C HIS A 56 -11.84 -11.06 -22.90
N SER A 57 -10.99 -10.33 -23.61
CA SER A 57 -10.38 -9.10 -23.12
C SER A 57 -11.27 -7.87 -23.38
N THR A 58 -12.48 -7.84 -22.78
CA THR A 58 -13.25 -6.58 -22.78
C THR A 58 -12.39 -5.53 -22.08
N PRO A 59 -12.12 -4.35 -22.68
CA PRO A 59 -11.29 -3.34 -22.05
C PRO A 59 -11.94 -2.97 -20.73
N ARG A 60 -11.23 -3.24 -19.64
CA ARG A 60 -11.68 -3.05 -18.26
C ARG A 60 -11.96 -1.56 -18.07
N ARG A 61 -13.20 -1.14 -18.30
CA ARG A 61 -13.63 0.26 -18.13
C ARG A 61 -13.58 0.59 -16.65
N TRP A 62 -12.62 1.42 -16.27
CA TRP A 62 -12.51 1.97 -14.94
C TRP A 62 -13.76 2.80 -14.64
N THR A 63 -14.52 2.42 -13.63
CA THR A 63 -15.76 3.14 -13.26
C THR A 63 -15.44 4.38 -12.42
N ARG A 64 -16.26 5.44 -12.52
CA ARG A 64 -16.06 6.68 -11.73
C ARG A 64 -16.01 6.41 -10.22
N THR A 65 -16.82 5.47 -9.73
CA THR A 65 -16.85 5.07 -8.32
C THR A 65 -15.55 4.37 -7.88
N GLN A 66 -14.95 3.54 -8.74
CA GLN A 66 -13.63 2.94 -8.48
C GLN A 66 -12.52 3.99 -8.40
N GLY A 67 -12.58 5.01 -9.25
CA GLY A 67 -11.66 6.15 -9.21
C GLY A 67 -11.80 6.93 -7.91
N LEU A 68 -13.04 7.16 -7.47
CA LEU A 68 -13.32 7.86 -6.22
C LEU A 68 -12.77 7.10 -5.00
N PHE A 69 -13.04 5.80 -4.88
CA PHE A 69 -12.52 5.01 -3.75
C PHE A 69 -10.99 4.92 -3.74
N PHE A 70 -10.37 4.81 -4.92
CA PHE A 70 -8.92 4.82 -5.03
C PHE A 70 -8.33 6.19 -4.62
N ALA A 71 -8.92 7.29 -5.09
CA ALA A 71 -8.47 8.64 -4.75
C ALA A 71 -8.63 8.92 -3.25
N VAL A 72 -9.76 8.56 -2.65
CA VAL A 72 -9.99 8.71 -1.21
C VAL A 72 -9.03 7.83 -0.41
N GLY A 73 -8.82 6.59 -0.82
CA GLY A 73 -7.85 5.68 -0.19
C GLY A 73 -6.43 6.25 -0.24
N ALA A 74 -5.98 6.70 -1.41
CA ALA A 74 -4.66 7.31 -1.59
C ALA A 74 -4.50 8.62 -0.79
N ALA A 75 -5.52 9.49 -0.80
CA ALA A 75 -5.52 10.72 -0.01
C ALA A 75 -5.43 10.41 1.49
N SER A 76 -6.17 9.41 1.99
CA SER A 76 -6.13 9.03 3.39
C SER A 76 -4.76 8.51 3.83
N LEU A 77 -4.07 7.74 2.98
CA LEU A 77 -2.69 7.28 3.21
C LEU A 77 -1.70 8.44 3.24
N LEU A 78 -1.82 9.39 2.29
CA LEU A 78 -0.94 10.56 2.24
C LEU A 78 -1.15 11.49 3.42
N LEU A 79 -2.40 11.72 3.83
CA LEU A 79 -2.73 12.53 5.00
C LEU A 79 -2.24 11.87 6.30
N ALA A 80 -2.43 10.57 6.46
CA ALA A 80 -1.95 9.84 7.63
C ALA A 80 -0.41 9.85 7.70
N GLY A 81 0.28 9.57 6.59
CA GLY A 81 1.74 9.62 6.53
C GLY A 81 2.31 11.04 6.71
N GLY A 82 1.68 12.03 6.08
CA GLY A 82 2.08 13.43 6.15
C GLY A 82 1.90 14.01 7.55
N THR A 83 0.76 13.76 8.20
CA THR A 83 0.50 14.21 9.58
C THR A 83 1.45 13.54 10.57
N ALA A 84 1.72 12.24 10.45
CA ALA A 84 2.70 11.56 11.29
C ALA A 84 4.10 12.17 11.14
N THR A 85 4.56 12.37 9.89
CA THR A 85 5.87 12.97 9.60
C THR A 85 5.96 14.40 10.11
N ALA A 86 4.92 15.21 9.90
CA ALA A 86 4.87 16.60 10.35
C ALA A 86 4.86 16.71 11.88
N LEU A 87 4.14 15.82 12.58
CA LEU A 87 4.15 15.74 14.04
C LEU A 87 5.56 15.39 14.55
N PHE A 88 6.25 14.46 13.89
CA PHE A 88 7.62 14.07 14.24
C PHE A 88 8.66 15.17 13.96
N ALA A 89 8.52 15.91 12.86
CA ALA A 89 9.43 16.99 12.51
C ALA A 89 9.24 18.25 13.37
N ASN A 90 8.00 18.52 13.80
CA ASN A 90 7.63 19.73 14.54
C ASN A 90 7.41 19.47 16.04
N LEU A 91 8.02 18.45 16.64
CA LEU A 91 7.94 18.28 18.09
C LEU A 91 8.50 19.54 18.77
N PRO A 92 7.70 20.26 19.56
CA PRO A 92 8.19 21.44 20.25
C PRO A 92 9.32 21.01 21.19
N PRO A 93 10.46 21.72 21.20
CA PRO A 93 11.53 21.43 22.13
C PRO A 93 10.96 21.45 23.56
N VAL A 94 11.38 20.49 24.37
CA VAL A 94 10.93 20.39 25.76
C VAL A 94 11.41 21.63 26.51
N GLN A 95 10.50 22.58 26.70
CA GLN A 95 10.69 23.71 27.60
C GLN A 95 10.54 23.17 29.00
N LEU A 96 11.67 22.86 29.63
CA LEU A 96 11.71 22.51 31.04
C LEU A 96 11.31 23.76 31.82
N PRO A 97 10.32 23.70 32.71
CA PRO A 97 10.04 24.80 33.63
C PRO A 97 11.33 25.05 34.43
N GLY A 98 11.98 26.20 34.20
CA GLY A 98 13.11 26.62 35.03
C GLY A 98 14.36 27.20 34.36
N ARG A 99 14.50 27.19 33.03
CA ARG A 99 15.84 27.48 32.48
C ARG A 99 16.28 28.96 32.52
N ALA A 100 15.38 29.93 32.54
CA ALA A 100 15.78 31.34 32.54
C ALA A 100 15.58 32.01 33.91
N GLY A 101 14.38 31.91 34.49
CA GLY A 101 14.07 32.54 35.78
C GLY A 101 14.55 31.76 37.01
N GLN A 102 14.57 30.42 36.96
CA GLN A 102 15.09 29.62 38.08
C GLN A 102 16.62 29.59 38.11
N ILE A 103 17.32 29.68 36.97
CA ILE A 103 18.79 29.74 36.98
C ILE A 103 19.26 31.00 37.70
N ALA A 104 18.68 32.18 37.41
CA ALA A 104 19.08 33.42 38.08
C ALA A 104 18.80 33.41 39.60
N THR A 105 17.74 32.72 40.04
CA THR A 105 17.44 32.57 41.48
C THR A 105 18.26 31.47 42.14
N LEU A 106 18.65 30.43 41.40
CA LEU A 106 19.55 29.39 41.90
C LEU A 106 20.99 29.92 42.01
N ASP A 107 21.43 30.70 41.03
CA ASP A 107 22.75 31.35 40.98
C ASP A 107 22.94 32.28 42.19
N SER A 108 21.92 33.10 42.49
CA SER A 108 21.96 33.96 43.68
C SER A 108 21.92 33.17 44.99
N GLN A 109 21.25 32.01 45.03
CA GLN A 109 21.31 31.12 46.21
C GLN A 109 22.68 30.44 46.35
N LEU A 110 23.31 30.07 45.24
CA LEU A 110 24.66 29.50 45.19
C LEU A 110 25.71 30.50 45.68
N ASP A 111 25.58 31.77 45.34
CA ASP A 111 26.47 32.84 45.80
C ASP A 111 26.38 33.10 47.31
N THR A 112 25.24 32.76 47.93
CA THR A 112 25.06 32.89 49.38
C THR A 112 25.57 31.70 50.20
N LEU A 113 25.96 30.60 49.55
CA LEU A 113 26.47 29.41 50.24
C LEU A 113 27.93 29.60 50.66
N GLY A 114 28.22 29.25 51.93
CA GLY A 114 29.59 29.21 52.41
C GLY A 114 30.39 28.08 51.76
N PRO A 115 31.74 28.16 51.70
CA PRO A 115 32.57 27.13 51.07
C PRO A 115 32.35 25.71 51.61
N LYS A 116 32.02 25.60 52.91
CA LYS A 116 31.72 24.33 53.55
C LYS A 116 30.38 23.75 53.07
N ASP A 117 29.35 24.59 52.99
CA ASP A 117 28.01 24.19 52.55
C ASP A 117 28.02 23.79 51.07
N THR A 118 28.81 24.50 50.25
CA THR A 118 29.03 24.14 48.85
C THR A 118 29.69 22.77 48.71
N LEU A 119 30.66 22.45 49.56
CA LEU A 119 31.32 21.13 49.57
C LEU A 119 30.36 20.02 50.03
N GLU A 120 29.54 20.27 51.05
CA GLU A 120 28.53 19.33 51.52
C GLU A 120 27.45 19.08 50.45
N LEU A 121 27.00 20.14 49.78
CA LEU A 121 26.06 20.05 48.66
C LEU A 121 26.65 19.25 47.49
N TRP A 122 27.93 19.48 47.16
CA TRP A 122 28.61 18.71 46.12
C TRP A 122 28.73 17.22 46.49
N ARG A 123 29.10 16.91 47.74
CA ARG A 123 29.16 15.52 48.24
C ARG A 123 27.79 14.84 48.22
N PHE A 124 26.73 15.57 48.57
CA PHE A 124 25.36 15.09 48.47
C PHE A 124 24.99 14.70 47.03
N TYR A 125 25.31 15.56 46.05
CA TYR A 125 25.07 15.24 44.64
C TYR A 125 25.94 14.10 44.13
N GLN A 126 27.16 13.94 44.66
CA GLN A 126 28.05 12.84 44.32
C GLN A 126 27.54 11.50 44.86
N SER A 127 26.91 11.48 46.05
CA SER A 127 26.38 10.27 46.66
C SER A 127 25.00 9.86 46.14
N ALA A 128 24.21 10.79 45.61
CA ALA A 128 22.89 10.52 45.07
C ALA A 128 22.70 11.15 43.68
N PRO A 129 23.41 10.66 42.64
CA PRO A 129 23.39 11.25 41.29
C PRO A 129 21.99 11.25 40.66
N GLU A 130 21.10 10.32 41.05
CA GLU A 130 19.70 10.33 40.59
C GLU A 130 18.85 11.49 41.15
N THR A 131 19.28 12.11 42.25
CA THR A 131 18.60 13.24 42.89
C THR A 131 18.97 14.60 42.30
N MET A 132 19.92 14.65 41.35
CA MET A 132 20.23 15.87 40.61
C MET A 132 18.96 16.41 39.96
N VAL A 133 18.46 17.52 40.53
CA VAL A 133 17.20 18.16 40.18
C VAL A 133 17.23 18.46 38.69
N GLY A 134 16.41 17.74 37.94
CA GLY A 134 16.25 17.93 36.51
C GLY A 134 16.63 16.74 35.65
N ILE A 135 17.50 15.80 36.03
CA ILE A 135 17.83 14.67 35.12
C ILE A 135 16.72 13.60 35.15
N ALA A 136 16.34 13.13 36.34
CA ALA A 136 15.25 12.17 36.51
C ALA A 136 13.91 12.75 36.04
N GLN A 137 13.63 14.01 36.37
CA GLN A 137 12.39 14.68 35.98
C GLN A 137 12.34 14.96 34.47
N LYS A 138 13.46 15.35 33.85
CA LYS A 138 13.57 15.54 32.39
C LYS A 138 13.40 14.22 31.66
N THR A 139 14.02 13.14 32.13
CA THR A 139 13.89 11.82 31.50
C THR A 139 12.45 11.33 31.60
N GLN A 140 11.78 11.46 32.74
CA GLN A 140 10.37 11.12 32.88
C GLN A 140 9.44 11.97 32.00
N LEU A 141 9.66 13.28 31.91
CA LEU A 141 8.87 14.17 31.05
C LEU A 141 9.09 13.87 29.56
N ILE A 142 10.33 13.62 29.15
CA ILE A 142 10.66 13.21 27.78
C ILE A 142 10.03 11.85 27.47
N GLN A 143 10.11 10.89 28.39
CA GLN A 143 9.59 9.54 28.20
C GLN A 143 8.06 9.53 28.13
N LYS A 144 7.36 10.19 29.06
CA LYS A 144 5.89 10.29 29.06
C LYS A 144 5.37 11.01 27.81
N ARG A 145 6.07 12.05 27.37
CA ARG A 145 5.77 12.76 26.12
C ARG A 145 5.98 11.83 24.92
N ARG A 146 7.11 11.13 24.85
CA ARG A 146 7.42 10.18 23.77
C ARG A 146 6.38 9.07 23.69
N GLU A 147 6.00 8.47 24.82
CA GLU A 147 4.95 7.45 24.88
C GLU A 147 3.62 7.98 24.33
N THR A 148 3.18 9.15 24.80
CA THR A 148 1.92 9.77 24.33
C THR A 148 1.94 10.03 22.83
N TYR A 149 3.02 10.61 22.30
CA TYR A 149 3.14 10.87 20.86
C TYR A 149 3.29 9.58 20.05
N THR A 150 3.99 8.57 20.56
CA THR A 150 4.07 7.27 19.87
C THR A 150 2.71 6.61 19.80
N ILE A 151 1.93 6.59 20.89
CA ILE A 151 0.59 6.00 20.90
C ILE A 151 -0.33 6.75 19.93
N MET A 152 -0.30 8.09 19.92
CA MET A 152 -1.07 8.89 18.96
C MET A 152 -0.64 8.63 17.52
N ALA A 153 0.67 8.60 17.23
CA ALA A 153 1.19 8.37 15.88
C ALA A 153 0.85 6.97 15.36
N TRP A 154 1.00 5.93 16.19
CA TRP A 154 0.60 4.57 15.83
C TRP A 154 -0.93 4.47 15.66
N GLY A 155 -1.72 5.12 16.51
CA GLY A 155 -3.17 5.15 16.39
C GLY A 155 -3.65 5.77 15.08
N ILE A 156 -3.17 6.97 14.75
CA ILE A 156 -3.53 7.70 13.52
C ILE A 156 -2.98 6.98 12.28
N GLY A 157 -1.75 6.49 12.35
CA GLY A 157 -1.10 5.77 11.26
C GLY A 157 -1.80 4.45 10.93
N LEU A 158 -2.03 3.60 11.93
CA LEU A 158 -2.66 2.29 11.72
C LEU A 158 -4.11 2.42 11.25
N THR A 159 -4.88 3.35 11.82
CA THR A 159 -6.27 3.57 11.38
C THR A 159 -6.34 4.11 9.95
N GLY A 160 -5.50 5.09 9.60
CA GLY A 160 -5.43 5.63 8.24
C GLY A 160 -4.99 4.59 7.21
N VAL A 161 -3.95 3.80 7.52
CA VAL A 161 -3.48 2.72 6.64
C VAL A 161 -4.53 1.64 6.46
N ALA A 162 -5.14 1.15 7.56
CA ALA A 162 -6.17 0.12 7.47
C ALA A 162 -7.35 0.58 6.61
N LEU A 163 -7.81 1.82 6.81
CA LEU A 163 -8.93 2.38 6.04
C LEU A 163 -8.57 2.56 4.56
N GLY A 164 -7.37 3.07 4.26
CA GLY A 164 -6.87 3.19 2.89
C GLY A 164 -6.76 1.83 2.18
N VAL A 165 -6.20 0.82 2.85
CA VAL A 165 -6.07 -0.55 2.31
C VAL A 165 -7.44 -1.17 2.05
N VAL A 166 -8.40 -1.01 2.97
CA VAL A 166 -9.76 -1.53 2.79
C VAL A 166 -10.45 -0.89 1.58
N LEU A 167 -10.35 0.43 1.41
CA LEU A 167 -10.96 1.13 0.27
C LEU A 167 -10.32 0.73 -1.07
N ILE A 168 -8.99 0.58 -1.11
CA ILE A 168 -8.27 0.13 -2.31
C ILE A 168 -8.65 -1.32 -2.64
N ALA A 169 -8.65 -2.22 -1.65
CA ALA A 169 -9.05 -3.61 -1.82
C ALA A 169 -10.50 -3.73 -2.31
N PHE A 170 -11.41 -2.90 -1.79
CA PHE A 170 -12.80 -2.85 -2.23
C PHE A 170 -12.91 -2.38 -3.69
N SER A 171 -12.15 -1.36 -4.09
CA SER A 171 -12.06 -0.90 -5.48
C SER A 171 -11.57 -2.02 -6.42
N LEU A 172 -10.52 -2.74 -6.03
CA LEU A 172 -9.97 -3.86 -6.80
C LEU A 172 -10.92 -5.08 -6.85
N ARG A 173 -11.69 -5.35 -5.79
CA ARG A 173 -12.65 -6.46 -5.77
C ARG A 173 -13.89 -6.16 -6.63
N SER A 174 -14.38 -4.92 -6.58
CA SER A 174 -15.52 -4.49 -7.39
C SER A 174 -15.26 -4.54 -8.90
N SER A 175 -13.99 -4.59 -9.31
CA SER A 175 -13.58 -4.64 -10.71
C SER A 175 -13.39 -6.04 -11.26
N LYS A 176 -13.66 -7.11 -10.48
CA LYS A 176 -13.68 -8.48 -10.99
C LYS A 176 -14.96 -8.66 -11.82
N PRO A 177 -14.87 -8.96 -13.14
CA PRO A 177 -16.04 -9.12 -13.98
C PRO A 177 -16.93 -10.22 -13.40
N ARG A 178 -18.19 -9.89 -13.14
CA ARG A 178 -19.22 -10.86 -12.77
C ARG A 178 -19.41 -11.73 -14.00
N ASN A 179 -18.82 -12.93 -14.01
CA ASN A 179 -19.07 -13.95 -15.02
C ASN A 179 -20.59 -14.12 -15.11
N ARG A 180 -21.22 -13.50 -16.11
CA ARG A 180 -22.57 -13.84 -16.52
C ARG A 180 -22.43 -15.23 -17.10
N THR A 181 -22.78 -16.22 -16.30
CA THR A 181 -23.11 -17.56 -16.77
C THR A 181 -24.20 -17.39 -17.82
N ALA A 182 -23.80 -17.43 -19.09
CA ALA A 182 -24.71 -17.70 -20.18
C ALA A 182 -25.30 -19.09 -19.93
N GLY A 183 -26.62 -19.17 -19.94
CA GLY A 183 -27.36 -20.41 -19.92
C GLY A 183 -28.74 -20.15 -20.51
N PRO A 184 -29.40 -21.22 -20.95
CA PRO A 184 -29.06 -22.03 -22.12
C PRO A 184 -29.67 -21.50 -23.43
#